data_AF-A0AAF0S4U1-F1
#
_entry.id   AF-A0AAF0S4U1-F1
#
_cell.length_a   1.000
_cell.length_b   1.000
_cell.length_c   1.000
_cell.angle_alpha   90.00
_cell.angle_beta   90.00
_cell.angle_gamma   90.00
#
_symmetry.space_group_name_H-M   'P 1'
#
loop_
_entity.id
_entity.type
_entity.pdbx_description
1 polymer ?
#
loop_
_entity_poly.entity_id
_entity_poly.type
_entity_poly.pdbx_seq_one_letter_code
_entity_poly.pdbx_strand_id
1 'polypeptide(L)'
;MHGEGFEQFRETFANEDGRRRLGWFLNDDTAAAVLADDGRLRTFYESWHAEHGDGLALPDPAAQRKAMLGGGFLLLIIGLFVFIAASGAAAAHTTTVSDGPCRPKPYFDSAIHCPTTSTPNHDAGWGILVGGAVLGGASALTGLVMMARHPLLRP
;
A
#
# COMPACT_ATOMS: atom_id res chain seq x y z
N MET A 1 -9.57 -33.49 19.12
CA MET A 1 -9.00 -32.17 18.75
C MET A 1 -10.11 -31.23 18.25
N HIS A 2 -11.23 -31.08 19.00
CA HIS A 2 -12.42 -30.35 18.55
C HIS A 2 -12.58 -28.96 19.17
N GLY A 3 -11.62 -28.48 19.96
CA GLY A 3 -11.72 -27.21 20.69
C GLY A 3 -11.27 -25.99 19.89
N GLU A 4 -10.13 -26.08 19.19
CA GLU A 4 -9.51 -24.91 18.57
C GLU A 4 -10.30 -24.37 17.36
N GLY A 5 -10.88 -25.24 16.53
CA GLY A 5 -11.67 -24.83 15.37
C GLY A 5 -13.01 -24.18 15.74
N PHE A 6 -13.65 -24.62 16.82
CA PHE A 6 -14.92 -24.07 17.29
C PHE A 6 -14.75 -22.67 17.89
N GLU A 7 -13.70 -22.45 18.69
CA GLU A 7 -13.40 -21.12 19.24
C GLU A 7 -13.03 -20.12 18.14
N GLN A 8 -12.23 -20.53 17.15
CA GLN A 8 -11.90 -19.68 16.00
C GLN A 8 -13.14 -19.34 15.17
N PHE A 9 -14.08 -20.28 15.03
CA PHE A 9 -15.39 -20.02 14.40
C PHE A 9 -16.20 -19.02 15.22
N ARG A 10 -16.29 -19.19 16.54
CA ARG A 10 -16.98 -18.26 17.45
C ARG A 10 -16.45 -16.84 17.30
N GLU A 11 -15.13 -16.67 17.33
CA GLU A 11 -14.47 -15.37 17.14
C GLU A 11 -14.79 -14.76 15.77
N THR A 12 -14.76 -15.58 14.71
CA THR A 12 -15.08 -15.12 13.35
C THR A 12 -16.57 -14.74 13.24
N PHE A 13 -17.47 -15.52 13.83
CA PHE A 13 -18.91 -15.27 13.82
C PHE A 13 -19.31 -14.04 14.67
N ALA A 14 -18.51 -13.67 15.66
CA ALA A 14 -18.75 -12.48 16.47
C ALA A 14 -18.65 -11.18 15.66
N ASN A 15 -17.87 -11.16 14.58
CA ASN A 15 -17.67 -9.99 13.74
C ASN A 15 -18.59 -10.02 12.50
N GLU A 16 -19.22 -8.89 12.14
CA GLU A 16 -20.05 -8.78 10.95
C GLU A 16 -19.31 -9.20 9.67
N ASP A 17 -18.08 -8.71 9.48
CA ASP A 17 -17.24 -9.09 8.35
C ASP A 17 -16.90 -10.58 8.36
N GLY A 18 -16.74 -11.16 9.55
CA GLY A 18 -16.48 -12.58 9.70
C GLY A 18 -17.71 -13.43 9.37
N ARG A 19 -18.90 -13.05 9.81
CA ARG A 19 -20.17 -13.70 9.42
C ARG A 19 -20.37 -13.69 7.91
N ARG A 20 -20.11 -12.56 7.25
CA ARG A 20 -20.18 -12.46 5.78
C ARG A 20 -19.21 -13.41 5.09
N ARG A 21 -17.97 -13.54 5.59
CA ARG A 21 -17.00 -14.52 5.07
C ARG A 21 -17.44 -15.96 5.27
N LEU A 22 -18.18 -16.23 6.35
CA LEU A 22 -18.79 -17.53 6.64
C LEU A 22 -20.09 -17.79 5.83
N GLY A 23 -20.55 -16.83 5.03
CA GLY A 23 -21.78 -16.94 4.23
C GLY A 23 -23.07 -16.50 4.95
N TRP A 24 -22.97 -15.93 6.15
CA TRP A 24 -24.12 -15.55 6.97
C TRP A 24 -24.36 -14.04 6.96
N PHE A 25 -25.57 -13.63 6.59
CA PHE A 25 -26.03 -12.24 6.62
C PHE A 25 -26.97 -12.02 7.81
N LEU A 26 -26.41 -12.04 9.02
CA LEU A 26 -27.14 -11.82 10.26
C LEU A 26 -26.83 -10.43 10.82
N ASN A 27 -27.86 -9.74 11.30
CA ASN A 27 -27.69 -8.50 12.06
C ASN A 27 -27.05 -8.78 13.43
N ASP A 28 -26.53 -7.74 14.08
CA ASP A 28 -25.78 -7.88 15.34
C ASP A 28 -26.63 -8.45 16.48
N ASP A 29 -27.91 -8.08 16.56
CA ASP A 29 -28.81 -8.58 17.60
C ASP A 29 -29.03 -10.10 17.48
N THR A 30 -29.20 -10.60 16.24
CA THR A 30 -29.37 -12.04 15.99
C THR A 30 -28.06 -12.79 16.22
N ALA A 31 -26.93 -12.20 15.79
CA ALA A 31 -25.62 -12.79 16.02
C ALA A 31 -25.32 -12.89 17.53
N ALA A 32 -25.63 -11.86 18.31
CA ALA A 32 -25.48 -11.86 19.76
C ALA A 32 -26.37 -12.94 20.43
N ALA A 33 -27.61 -13.11 19.97
CA ALA A 33 -28.49 -14.16 20.47
C ALA A 33 -27.99 -15.57 20.14
N VAL A 34 -27.32 -15.77 19.01
CA VAL A 34 -26.66 -17.05 18.65
C VAL A 34 -25.39 -17.27 19.46
N LEU A 35 -24.59 -16.22 19.69
CA LEU A 35 -23.36 -16.30 20.49
C LEU A 35 -23.63 -16.54 21.98
N ALA A 36 -24.78 -16.11 22.48
CA ALA A 36 -25.21 -16.34 23.86
C ALA A 36 -25.66 -17.80 24.13
N ASP A 37 -25.90 -18.58 23.08
CA ASP A 37 -26.37 -19.97 23.16
C ASP A 37 -25.37 -20.90 22.44
N ASP A 38 -24.50 -21.53 23.22
CA ASP A 38 -23.48 -22.46 22.73
C ASP A 38 -24.06 -23.61 21.90
N GLY A 39 -25.29 -24.06 22.21
CA GLY A 39 -25.97 -25.10 21.46
C GLY A 39 -26.32 -24.63 20.05
N ARG A 40 -26.88 -23.42 19.94
CA ARG A 40 -27.17 -22.79 18.64
C ARG A 40 -25.89 -22.52 17.86
N LEU A 41 -24.88 -21.92 18.48
CA LEU A 41 -23.61 -21.63 17.81
C LEU A 41 -22.96 -22.90 17.27
N ARG A 42 -23.06 -24.02 18.01
CA ARG A 42 -22.58 -25.32 17.55
C ARG A 42 -23.33 -25.84 16.33
N THR A 43 -24.64 -25.63 16.25
CA THR A 43 -25.41 -25.96 15.03
C THR A 43 -24.90 -25.18 13.81
N PHE A 44 -24.62 -23.89 13.95
CA PHE A 44 -24.04 -23.07 12.86
C PHE A 44 -22.64 -23.54 12.46
N TYR A 45 -21.81 -23.90 13.45
CA TYR A 45 -20.49 -24.46 13.19
C TYR A 45 -20.56 -25.77 12.42
N GLU A 46 -21.42 -26.70 12.86
CA GLU A 46 -21.61 -28.00 12.21
C GLU A 46 -22.13 -27.86 10.79
N SER A 47 -23.08 -26.95 10.53
CA SER A 47 -23.57 -26.70 9.17
C SER A 47 -22.48 -26.12 8.28
N TRP A 48 -21.73 -25.14 8.79
CA TRP A 48 -20.65 -24.51 8.03
C TRP A 48 -19.54 -25.53 7.71
N HIS A 49 -19.16 -26.35 8.69
CA HIS A 49 -18.16 -27.39 8.56
C HIS A 49 -18.61 -28.51 7.59
N ALA A 50 -19.89 -28.88 7.60
CA ALA A 50 -20.46 -29.84 6.66
C ALA A 50 -20.43 -29.34 5.21
N GLU A 51 -20.63 -28.04 5.00
CA GLU A 51 -20.60 -27.42 3.67
C GLU A 51 -19.16 -27.24 3.12
N HIS A 52 -18.18 -26.98 3.98
CA HIS A 52 -16.82 -26.59 3.58
C HIS A 52 -15.77 -27.69 3.76
N GLY A 53 -16.09 -28.76 4.49
CA GLY A 53 -15.25 -29.93 4.70
C GLY A 53 -14.06 -29.71 5.67
N ASP A 54 -13.41 -30.80 6.07
CA ASP A 54 -12.36 -30.89 7.10
C ASP A 54 -11.05 -30.11 6.79
N GLY A 55 -10.97 -29.36 5.68
CA GLY A 55 -9.71 -28.83 5.14
C GLY A 55 -9.62 -27.31 5.00
N LEU A 56 -10.73 -26.57 5.12
CA LEU A 56 -10.71 -25.11 5.02
C LEU A 56 -10.44 -24.50 6.39
N ALA A 57 -9.15 -24.28 6.70
CA ALA A 57 -8.75 -23.43 7.80
C ALA A 57 -9.43 -22.07 7.62
N LEU A 58 -10.15 -21.61 8.66
CA LEU A 58 -10.69 -20.27 8.71
C LEU A 58 -9.57 -19.28 8.36
N PRO A 59 -9.79 -18.32 7.45
CA PRO A 59 -8.74 -17.39 7.06
C PRO A 59 -8.26 -16.66 8.31
N ASP A 60 -7.02 -16.97 8.73
CA ASP A 60 -6.45 -16.40 9.94
C ASP A 60 -6.38 -14.87 9.79
N PRO A 61 -7.18 -14.12 10.56
CA PRO A 61 -7.21 -12.67 10.45
C PRO A 61 -5.85 -12.06 10.80
N ALA A 62 -5.05 -12.73 11.65
CA ALA A 62 -3.70 -12.29 11.98
C ALA A 62 -2.73 -12.49 10.79
N ALA A 63 -2.82 -13.60 10.07
CA ALA A 63 -2.03 -13.85 8.86
C ALA A 63 -2.39 -12.87 7.72
N GLN A 64 -3.68 -12.64 7.46
CA GLN A 64 -4.14 -11.67 6.45
C GLN A 64 -3.66 -10.25 6.79
N ARG A 65 -3.73 -9.87 8.06
CA ARG A 65 -3.25 -8.57 8.53
C ARG A 65 -1.75 -8.40 8.36
N LYS A 66 -0.95 -9.43 8.68
CA LYS A 66 0.51 -9.43 8.45
C LYS A 66 0.83 -9.32 6.96
N ALA A 67 0.10 -10.02 6.10
CA ALA A 67 0.26 -9.94 4.65
C ALA A 67 -0.07 -8.54 4.11
N MET A 68 -1.18 -7.92 4.56
CA MET A 68 -1.56 -6.56 4.16
C MET A 68 -0.57 -5.51 4.65
N LEU A 69 -0.04 -5.65 5.88
CA LEU A 69 1.01 -4.79 6.41
C LEU A 69 2.32 -4.93 5.64
N GLY A 70 2.72 -6.16 5.31
CA GLY A 70 3.91 -6.43 4.50
C GLY A 70 3.77 -5.87 3.08
N GLY A 71 2.61 -6.05 2.45
CA GLY A 71 2.31 -5.49 1.13
C GLY A 71 2.28 -3.95 1.14
N GLY A 72 1.65 -3.35 2.15
CA GLY A 72 1.62 -1.90 2.33
C GLY A 72 3.02 -1.30 2.55
N PHE A 73 3.85 -1.95 3.38
CA PHE A 73 5.23 -1.55 3.59
C PHE A 73 6.07 -1.67 2.31
N LEU A 74 5.94 -2.76 1.57
CA LEU A 74 6.66 -2.95 0.32
C LEU A 74 6.29 -1.86 -0.70
N LEU A 75 4.99 -1.57 -0.86
CA LEU A 75 4.49 -0.49 -1.72
C LEU A 75 5.02 0.88 -1.28
N LEU A 76 5.08 1.14 0.03
CA LEU A 76 5.65 2.37 0.57
C LEU A 76 7.12 2.54 0.16
N ILE A 77 7.94 1.50 0.35
CA ILE A 77 9.37 1.54 0.03
C ILE A 77 9.60 1.69 -1.47
N ILE A 78 8.91 0.91 -2.30
CA ILE A 78 9.04 0.99 -3.76
C ILE A 78 8.60 2.37 -4.24
N GLY A 79 7.45 2.86 -3.77
CA GLY A 79 6.92 4.17 -4.15
C GLY A 79 7.85 5.32 -3.78
N LEU A 80 8.40 5.29 -2.56
CA LEU A 80 9.35 6.30 -2.10
C LEU A 80 10.65 6.28 -2.91
N PHE A 81 11.17 5.09 -3.22
CA PHE A 81 12.38 4.95 -4.02
C PHE A 81 12.17 5.52 -5.42
N VAL A 82 11.07 5.17 -6.08
CA VAL A 82 10.72 5.70 -7.41
C VAL A 82 10.52 7.22 -7.35
N PHE A 83 9.82 7.74 -6.33
CA PHE A 83 9.64 9.18 -6.14
C PHE A 83 10.96 9.94 -6.04
N ILE A 84 11.88 9.47 -5.18
CA ILE A 84 13.17 10.13 -4.95
C ILE A 84 14.04 10.05 -6.21
N ALA A 85 14.17 8.85 -6.80
CA ALA A 85 14.99 8.66 -8.00
C ALA A 85 14.50 9.49 -9.18
N ALA A 86 13.18 9.49 -9.42
CA ALA A 86 12.58 10.22 -10.53
C ALA A 86 12.64 11.74 -10.33
N SER A 87 12.40 12.22 -9.10
CA SER A 87 12.52 13.66 -8.77
C SER A 87 13.95 14.16 -8.90
N GLY A 88 14.93 13.37 -8.42
CA GLY A 88 16.34 13.69 -8.55
C GLY A 88 16.80 13.73 -10.01
N ALA A 89 16.37 12.74 -10.81
CA ALA A 89 16.64 12.71 -12.24
C ALA A 89 15.99 13.88 -12.98
N ALA A 90 14.73 14.23 -12.66
CA ALA A 90 14.05 15.37 -13.27
C ALA A 90 14.75 16.70 -12.96
N ALA A 91 15.25 16.87 -11.72
CA ALA A 91 16.00 18.05 -11.32
C ALA A 91 17.35 18.17 -12.02
N ALA A 92 17.99 17.03 -12.32
CA ALA A 92 19.25 16.99 -13.08
C ALA A 92 19.05 17.10 -14.60
N HIS A 93 17.82 16.89 -15.10
CA HIS A 93 17.51 16.90 -16.52
C HIS A 93 17.41 18.32 -17.08
N THR A 94 18.58 18.89 -17.34
CA THR A 94 18.75 20.27 -17.79
C THR A 94 19.53 20.33 -19.10
N THR A 95 19.31 21.40 -19.85
CA THR A 95 20.10 21.76 -21.02
C THR A 95 20.79 23.08 -20.77
N THR A 96 22.01 23.22 -21.29
CA THR A 96 22.78 24.46 -21.21
C THR A 96 22.43 25.32 -22.42
N VAL A 97 21.92 26.52 -22.19
CA VAL A 97 21.61 27.52 -23.21
C VAL A 97 22.55 28.71 -23.09
N SER A 98 22.85 29.36 -24.21
CA SER A 98 23.70 30.55 -24.24
C SER A 98 22.87 31.80 -23.95
N ASP A 99 23.32 32.60 -22.98
CA ASP A 99 22.59 33.80 -22.53
C ASP A 99 23.00 35.08 -23.27
N GLY A 100 23.86 34.97 -24.28
CA GLY A 100 24.32 36.13 -25.03
C GLY A 100 25.62 35.91 -25.80
N PRO A 101 26.11 36.99 -26.45
CA PRO A 101 27.31 36.91 -27.27
C PRO A 101 28.53 36.62 -26.41
N CYS A 102 29.42 35.77 -26.93
CA CYS A 102 30.70 35.51 -26.31
C CYS A 102 31.57 36.77 -26.30
N ARG A 103 32.22 37.06 -25.17
CA ARG A 103 33.10 38.23 -25.01
C ARG A 103 34.52 37.78 -24.64
N PRO A 104 35.56 38.48 -25.09
CA PRO A 104 36.93 38.22 -24.65
C PRO A 104 37.06 38.47 -23.15
N LYS A 105 37.81 37.62 -22.44
CA LYS A 105 38.09 37.81 -21.01
C LYS A 105 39.11 38.94 -20.83
N PRO A 106 38.87 39.91 -19.93
CA PRO A 106 39.73 41.09 -19.78
C PRO A 106 41.15 40.82 -19.25
N TYR A 107 41.48 39.59 -18.87
CA TYR A 107 42.78 39.21 -18.27
C TYR A 107 43.48 38.04 -18.96
N PHE A 108 42.94 37.52 -20.05
CA PHE A 108 43.52 36.42 -20.81
C PHE A 108 43.38 36.72 -22.29
N ASP A 109 44.50 37.09 -22.94
CA ASP A 109 44.58 37.59 -24.33
C ASP A 109 44.02 36.65 -25.42
N SER A 110 43.60 35.44 -25.06
CA SER A 110 43.04 34.45 -25.98
C SER A 110 41.81 33.71 -25.46
N ALA A 111 41.33 33.99 -24.24
CA ALA A 111 40.20 33.25 -23.67
C ALA A 111 38.87 33.96 -23.96
N ILE A 112 38.01 33.33 -24.74
CA ILE A 112 36.63 33.77 -24.98
C ILE A 112 35.73 33.20 -23.88
N HIS A 113 34.90 34.04 -23.26
CA HIS A 113 33.85 33.62 -22.33
C HIS A 113 32.48 33.76 -22.98
N CYS A 114 31.74 32.66 -23.06
CA CYS A 114 30.33 32.64 -23.45
C CYS A 114 29.50 32.43 -22.18
N PRO A 115 28.61 33.37 -21.79
CA PRO A 115 27.71 33.15 -20.67
C PRO A 115 26.70 32.06 -21.04
N THR A 116 26.45 31.15 -20.11
CA THR A 116 25.50 30.05 -20.27
C THR A 116 24.74 29.80 -18.98
N THR A 117 23.44 29.49 -19.11
CA THR A 117 22.55 29.12 -18.01
C THR A 117 21.99 27.73 -18.24
N SER A 118 21.83 26.96 -17.17
CA SER A 118 21.14 25.66 -17.20
C SER A 118 19.64 25.88 -17.04
N THR A 119 18.87 25.43 -18.03
CA THR A 119 17.40 25.45 -17.99
C THR A 119 16.84 24.03 -17.96
N PRO A 120 15.68 23.77 -17.32
CA PRO A 120 15.03 22.47 -17.39
C PRO A 120 14.74 22.07 -18.85
N ASN A 121 15.05 20.83 -19.20
CA ASN A 121 14.79 20.31 -20.55
C ASN A 121 13.40 19.66 -20.60
N HIS A 122 12.39 20.36 -21.10
CA HIS A 122 11.00 19.86 -21.12
C HIS A 122 10.71 18.93 -22.31
N ASP A 123 11.47 17.85 -22.46
CA ASP A 123 11.24 16.81 -23.46
C ASP A 123 10.38 15.64 -22.92
N ALA A 124 10.15 14.63 -23.76
CA ALA A 124 9.41 13.44 -23.35
C ALA A 124 10.09 12.70 -22.18
N GLY A 125 11.41 12.74 -22.09
CA GLY A 125 12.17 12.17 -20.98
C GLY A 125 11.84 12.86 -19.66
N TRP A 126 11.80 14.19 -19.64
CA TRP A 126 11.37 14.97 -18.48
C TRP A 126 9.93 14.64 -18.06
N GLY A 127 9.02 14.52 -19.03
CA GLY A 127 7.63 14.12 -18.76
C GLY A 127 7.54 12.74 -18.09
N ILE A 128 8.34 11.77 -18.53
CA ILE A 128 8.42 10.44 -17.92
C ILE A 128 8.95 10.51 -16.48
N LEU A 129 9.97 11.33 -16.23
CA LEU A 129 10.55 11.48 -14.89
C LEU A 129 9.55 12.14 -13.91
N VAL A 130 8.87 13.20 -14.33
CA VAL A 130 7.82 13.84 -13.52
C VAL A 130 6.65 12.88 -13.30
N GLY A 131 6.20 12.16 -14.32
CA GLY A 131 5.16 11.14 -14.20
C GLY A 131 5.56 10.01 -13.24
N GLY A 132 6.81 9.55 -13.33
CA GLY A 132 7.39 8.58 -12.40
C GLY A 132 7.38 9.07 -10.96
N ALA A 133 7.73 10.34 -10.73
CA ALA A 133 7.64 10.94 -9.40
C ALA A 133 6.19 10.92 -8.88
N VAL A 134 5.21 11.37 -9.67
CA VAL A 134 3.79 11.35 -9.27
C VAL A 134 3.31 9.94 -8.93
N LEU A 135 3.64 8.94 -9.76
CA LEU A 135 3.29 7.54 -9.52
C LEU A 135 3.97 6.98 -8.25
N GLY A 136 5.24 7.32 -8.03
CA GLY A 136 5.98 6.99 -6.81
C GLY A 136 5.32 7.58 -5.55
N GLY A 137 4.92 8.86 -5.61
CA GLY A 137 4.22 9.52 -4.51
C GLY A 137 2.85 8.89 -4.22
N ALA A 138 2.06 8.62 -5.26
CA ALA A 138 0.74 7.99 -5.11
C ALA A 138 0.83 6.57 -4.54
N SER A 139 1.80 5.77 -4.97
CA SER A 139 2.04 4.43 -4.43
C SER A 139 2.52 4.46 -2.98
N ALA A 140 3.41 5.40 -2.63
CA ALA A 140 3.84 5.60 -1.25
C ALA A 140 2.66 5.96 -0.32
N LEU A 141 1.79 6.89 -0.75
CA LEU A 141 0.58 7.25 -0.01
C LEU A 141 -0.38 6.06 0.13
N THR A 142 -0.53 5.26 -0.92
CA THR A 142 -1.36 4.05 -0.88
C THR A 142 -0.82 3.04 0.14
N GLY A 143 0.49 2.78 0.13
CA GLY A 143 1.15 1.94 1.12
C GLY A 143 0.93 2.44 2.56
N LEU A 144 1.09 3.75 2.78
CA LEU A 144 0.84 4.39 4.07
C LEU A 144 -0.62 4.22 4.54
N VAL A 145 -1.59 4.44 3.66
CA VAL A 145 -3.03 4.29 3.97
C VAL A 145 -3.37 2.83 4.30
N MET A 146 -2.80 1.86 3.56
CA MET A 146 -2.98 0.44 3.87
C MET A 146 -2.43 0.10 5.26
N MET A 147 -1.25 0.61 5.62
CA MET A 147 -0.67 0.40 6.95
C MET A 147 -1.50 1.07 8.06
N ALA A 148 -1.99 2.30 7.83
CA ALA A 148 -2.82 3.04 8.79
C ALA A 148 -4.17 2.38 9.07
N ARG A 149 -4.77 1.72 8.05
CA ARG A 149 -6.04 0.98 8.20
C ARG A 149 -5.89 -0.35 8.92
N HIS A 150 -4.67 -0.87 9.11
CA HIS A 150 -4.41 -2.14 9.79
C HIS A 150 -3.41 -1.97 10.96
N PRO A 151 -3.70 -1.12 11.96
CA PRO A 151 -2.72 -0.69 12.95
C PRO A 151 -2.27 -1.85 13.85
N LEU A 152 -1.01 -2.30 13.79
CA LEU A 152 -0.45 -3.40 14.61
C LEU A 152 -0.83 -3.36 16.10
N LEU A 153 -1.12 -2.17 16.62
CA LEU A 153 -1.40 -1.83 18.00
C LEU A 153 -2.91 -1.71 18.25
N ARG A 154 -3.61 -2.83 18.42
CA ARG A 154 -4.71 -2.86 19.39
C ARG A 154 -4.31 -3.91 20.43
N PRO A 155 -3.99 -3.51 21.67
CA PRO A 155 -3.76 -4.45 22.77
C PRO A 155 -5.02 -5.25 23.06
#